data_AF-A0A090VKQ5-F1
#
_entry.id   AF-A0A090VKQ5-F1
#
_cell.length_a   1.000
_cell.length_b   1.000
_cell.length_c   1.000
_cell.angle_alpha   90.00
_cell.angle_beta   90.00
_cell.angle_gamma   90.00
#
_symmetry.space_group_name_H-M   'P 1'
#
loop_
_entity.id
_entity.type
_entity.pdbx_description
1 polymer ?
#
loop_
_entity_poly.entity_id
_entity_poly.type
_entity_poly.pdbx_seq_one_letter_code
_entity_poly.pdbx_strand_id
1 'polypeptide(L)' 'MVFKTIIQRNVRLSEAPSYGESIINYDAGSKGATNYLSLAREVITKNA' A
#
# COMPACT_ATOMS: atom_id res chain seq x y z
N MET A 1 -16.76 -4.65 -4.68
CA MET A 1 -15.85 -5.69 -4.14
C MET A 1 -15.46 -5.32 -2.73
N VAL A 2 -15.44 -6.30 -1.82
CA VAL A 2 -14.92 -6.12 -0.47
C VAL A 2 -13.55 -6.78 -0.39
N PHE A 3 -12.55 -6.04 0.10
CA PHE A 3 -11.18 -6.52 0.30
C PHE A 3 -10.94 -6.89 1.76
N LYS A 4 -10.07 -7.86 2.00
CA LYS A 4 -9.67 -8.29 3.34
C LYS A 4 -8.45 -7.50 3.82
N THR A 5 -7.61 -7.05 2.90
CA THR A 5 -6.43 -6.24 3.23
C THR A 5 -6.84 -4.89 3.81
N ILE A 6 -6.30 -4.59 5.00
CA ILE A 6 -6.53 -3.32 5.71
C ILE A 6 -5.31 -2.42 5.53
N ILE A 7 -5.51 -1.23 4.96
CA ILE A 7 -4.46 -0.21 4.90
C ILE A 7 -4.36 0.50 6.25
N GLN A 8 -3.37 0.12 7.06
CA GLN A 8 -3.07 0.76 8.33
C GLN A 8 -2.57 2.20 8.13
N ARG A 9 -2.97 3.13 9.00
CA ARG A 9 -2.38 4.48 9.04
C ARG A 9 -0.90 4.39 9.40
N ASN A 10 -0.05 5.06 8.63
CA ASN A 10 1.39 5.05 8.83
C ASN A 10 1.99 6.41 8.46
N VAL A 11 2.95 6.89 9.25
CA VAL A 11 3.61 8.18 9.03
C VAL A 11 4.34 8.21 7.68
N ARG A 12 5.07 7.14 7.33
CA ARG A 12 5.76 7.01 6.03
C ARG A 12 4.80 7.07 4.85
N LEU A 13 3.61 6.49 5.00
CA LEU A 13 2.55 6.53 3.98
C LEU A 13 2.03 7.96 3.78
N SER A 14 1.93 8.76 4.84
CA SER A 14 1.56 10.18 4.75
C SER A 14 2.70 11.06 4.25
N GLU A 15 3.96 10.66 4.47
CA GLU A 15 5.14 11.40 4.00
C GLU A 15 5.40 11.20 2.51
N ALA A 16 5.22 9.99 1.97
CA ALA A 16 5.54 9.66 0.58
C ALA A 16 4.96 10.65 -0.47
N PRO A 17 3.68 11.09 -0.39
CA PRO A 17 3.15 12.10 -1.30
C PRO A 17 3.87 13.44 -1.25
N SER A 18 4.38 13.84 -0.08
CA SER A 18 5.14 15.09 0.08
C SER A 18 6.51 15.04 -0.62
N TYR A 19 7.09 13.85 -0.77
CA TYR A 19 8.32 13.62 -1.54
C TYR A 19 8.04 13.40 -3.03
N GLY A 20 6.77 13.33 -3.45
CA GLY A 20 6.39 13.05 -4.84
C GLY A 20 6.63 11.60 -5.25
N GLU A 21 6.81 10.69 -4.29
CA GLU A 21 7.10 9.29 -4.53
C GLU A 21 5.95 8.39 -4.07
N SER A 22 5.83 7.20 -4.68
CA SER A 22 4.91 6.18 -4.17
C SER A 22 5.43 5.61 -2.86
N ILE A 23 4.55 5.08 -2.00
CA ILE A 23 4.99 4.44 -0.74
C ILE A 23 5.92 3.25 -0.98
N ILE A 24 5.83 2.60 -2.15
CA ILE A 24 6.71 1.50 -2.53
C ILE A 24 8.12 2.02 -2.81
N ASN A 25 8.24 3.18 -3.46
CA ASN A 25 9.54 3.78 -3.77
C ASN A 25 10.15 4.47 -2.54
N TYR A 26 9.33 5.20 -1.78
CA TYR A 26 9.77 5.94 -0.60
C TYR A 26 10.26 5.01 0.51
N ASP A 27 9.47 3.99 0.85
CA ASP A 27 9.85 2.99 1.86
C ASP A 27 9.14 1.66 1.61
N ALA A 28 9.75 0.83 0.77
CA ALA A 28 9.29 -0.53 0.46
C ALA A 28 9.18 -1.44 1.69
N GLY A 29 9.95 -1.16 2.75
CA GLY A 29 9.93 -1.93 4.01
C GLY A 29 8.81 -1.48 4.97
N SER A 30 8.15 -0.37 4.69
CA SER A 30 7.09 0.15 5.54
C SER A 30 5.87 -0.78 5.59
N LYS A 31 5.16 -0.73 6.72
CA LYS A 31 3.85 -1.38 6.86
C LYS A 31 2.85 -0.88 5.81
N GLY A 32 2.94 0.40 5.43
CA GLY A 32 2.11 1.00 4.38
C GLY A 32 2.33 0.33 3.03
N ALA A 33 3.60 0.21 2.59
CA ALA A 33 3.96 -0.46 1.35
C ALA A 33 3.50 -1.92 1.32
N THR A 34 3.74 -2.66 2.39
CA THR A 34 3.35 -4.08 2.49
C THR A 34 1.83 -4.27 2.40
N ASN A 35 1.06 -3.39 3.04
CA ASN A 35 -0.40 -3.42 2.95
C ASN A 35 -0.88 -3.12 1.53
N TYR A 36 -0.29 -2.13 0.85
CA TYR A 36 -0.63 -1.82 -0.55
C TYR A 36 -0.31 -2.97 -1.50
N LEU A 37 0.85 -3.63 -1.32
CA LEU A 37 1.21 -4.81 -2.13
C LEU A 37 0.25 -5.98 -1.90
N SER A 38 -0.19 -6.19 -0.67
CA SER A 38 -1.17 -7.23 -0.33
C SER A 38 -2.53 -6.93 -0.97
N LEU A 39 -2.95 -5.66 -0.93
CA LEU A 39 -4.18 -5.21 -1.58
C LEU A 39 -4.09 -5.38 -3.10
N ALA A 40 -2.97 -5.02 -3.72
CA ALA A 40 -2.76 -5.18 -5.15
C ALA A 40 -2.90 -6.65 -5.58
N ARG A 41 -2.34 -7.59 -4.80
CA ARG A 41 -2.53 -9.03 -5.04
C ARG A 41 -4.00 -9.43 -4.94
N GLU A 42 -4.71 -9.00 -3.89
CA GLU A 42 -6.14 -9.30 -3.76
C GLU A 42 -6.97 -8.77 -4.91
N VAL A 43 -6.66 -7.56 -5.40
CA VAL A 43 -7.31 -6.96 -6.56
C VAL A 43 -7.09 -7.82 -7.80
N ILE A 44 -5.87 -8.26 -8.07
CA ILE A 44 -5.56 -9.12 -9.23
C ILE A 44 -6.31 -10.45 -9.11
N THR A 45 -6.24 -11.11 -7.95
CA THR A 45 -6.92 -12.40 -7.73
C THR A 45 -8.44 -12.31 -7.84
N LYS A 46 -9.05 -11.19 -7.45
CA LYS A 46 -10.52 -11.00 -7.53
C LYS A 46 -11.01 -10.50 -8.88
N ASN A 47 -10.14 -9.94 -9.73
CA ASN A 47 -10.48 -9.47 -11.08
C ASN A 47 -10.05 -10.44 -12.18
N ALA A 48 -9.35 -11.52 -11.84
CA ALA A 48 -9.11 -12.67 -12.71
C ALA A 48 -10.36 -13.55 -12.78
#